data_AF-A0A967N9W4-F1
#
_entry.id   AF-A0A967N9W4-F1
#
_cell.length_a   1.000
_cell.length_b   1.000
_cell.length_c   1.000
_cell.angle_alpha   90.00
_cell.angle_beta   90.00
_cell.angle_gamma   90.00
#
_symmetry.space_group_name_H-M   'P 1'
#
loop_
_entity.id
_entity.type
_entity.pdbx_description
1 polymer ?
#
loop_
_entity_poly.entity_id
_entity_poly.type
_entity_poly.pdbx_seq_one_letter_code
_entity_poly.pdbx_strand_id
1 'polypeptide(L)'
;GKVGRAAVRHGVHLVNTMYTTAELGELASEAEEKGVILLPELGMDPGVDLVLLGEATRGFERVGELLTYGSGIPAPEDAGNPIRYKVSWTFEGVLRSYDRPARIVERGRPIQIPAREIFRAEHGHQMAVEGVGRLEAYPNGDVLDLVHLLGIEPVRLSRAGRYTLRYPGHGAFWGTLAELGLLNHEPVLVDGARIDKKAFLAAALEPRLRYADDERDLAIVRVEVEGLRGGEPTRCTFQVIDTRDLETGLTAVSRLTGFSASIGAQMIGRGQLERPGLLSPLRNVPYRPFIRALEARGIAVTSWIDR
;
A
#
# COMPACT_ATOMS: atom_id res chain seq x y z
N GLY A 1 8.92 16.69 -4.16
CA GLY A 1 9.07 17.87 -5.04
C GLY A 1 10.35 17.96 -5.87
N LYS A 2 11.56 17.92 -5.29
CA LYS A 2 12.81 18.30 -6.01
C LYS A 2 13.05 17.57 -7.35
N VAL A 3 12.91 16.24 -7.36
CA VAL A 3 13.10 15.42 -8.58
C VAL A 3 12.02 15.72 -9.61
N GLY A 4 10.75 15.83 -9.19
CA GLY A 4 9.63 16.19 -10.06
C GLY A 4 9.83 17.54 -10.76
N ARG A 5 10.25 18.57 -10.02
CA ARG A 5 10.58 19.89 -10.59
C ARG A 5 11.69 19.81 -11.63
N ALA A 6 12.75 19.05 -11.34
CA ALA A 6 13.85 18.87 -12.28
C ALA A 6 13.40 18.13 -13.56
N ALA A 7 12.55 17.12 -13.41
CA ALA A 7 12.00 16.34 -14.51
C ALA A 7 11.15 17.21 -15.46
N VAL A 8 10.17 17.94 -14.92
CA VAL A 8 9.31 18.85 -15.70
C VAL A 8 10.12 19.99 -16.33
N ARG A 9 11.07 20.59 -15.59
CA ARG A 9 11.93 21.65 -16.14
C ARG A 9 12.67 21.19 -17.41
N HIS A 10 13.14 19.95 -17.43
CA HIS A 10 13.98 19.40 -18.50
C HIS A 10 13.22 18.54 -19.51
N GLY A 11 11.89 18.46 -19.43
CA GLY A 11 11.09 17.66 -20.39
C GLY A 11 11.26 16.15 -20.22
N VAL A 12 11.60 15.67 -19.02
CA VAL A 12 11.84 14.25 -18.74
C VAL A 12 10.67 13.67 -17.95
N HIS A 13 10.15 12.51 -18.36
CA HIS A 13 9.11 11.79 -17.62
C HIS A 13 9.63 11.28 -16.26
N LEU A 14 8.74 11.11 -15.29
CA LEU A 14 9.06 10.61 -13.97
C LEU A 14 8.12 9.47 -13.58
N VAL A 15 8.68 8.35 -13.12
CA VAL A 15 7.96 7.29 -12.41
C VAL A 15 8.53 7.19 -11.00
N ASN A 16 7.69 7.05 -9.98
CA ASN A 16 8.11 6.73 -8.63
C ASN A 16 7.06 5.92 -7.88
N THR A 17 7.45 5.36 -6.73
CA THR A 17 6.63 4.45 -5.92
C THR A 17 6.09 5.12 -4.65
N MET A 18 6.14 6.45 -4.58
CA MET A 18 5.75 7.23 -3.41
C MET A 18 4.37 7.85 -3.63
N TYR A 19 3.66 8.14 -2.54
CA TYR A 19 2.41 8.90 -2.59
C TYR A 19 2.58 10.26 -3.27
N THR A 20 1.54 10.66 -3.97
CA THR A 20 1.44 11.98 -4.60
C THR A 20 1.47 13.05 -3.51
N THR A 21 2.40 13.99 -3.65
CA THR A 21 2.53 15.13 -2.74
C THR A 21 1.86 16.37 -3.33
N ALA A 22 1.43 17.33 -2.50
CA ALA A 22 0.96 18.64 -2.97
C ALA A 22 1.96 19.31 -3.92
N GLU A 23 3.26 19.24 -3.62
CA GLU A 23 4.33 19.76 -4.48
C GLU A 23 4.39 19.11 -5.87
N LEU A 24 3.91 17.87 -6.04
CA LEU A 24 3.82 17.20 -7.33
C LEU A 24 2.53 17.64 -8.06
N GLY A 25 1.44 17.84 -7.31
CA GLY A 25 0.17 18.40 -7.80
C GLY A 25 0.34 19.77 -8.44
N GLU A 26 1.15 20.65 -7.84
CA GLU A 26 1.47 21.98 -8.37
C GLU A 26 2.16 21.94 -9.76
N LEU A 27 2.78 20.81 -10.12
CA LEU A 27 3.48 20.64 -11.40
C LEU A 27 2.59 20.04 -12.50
N ALA A 28 1.33 19.70 -12.20
CA ALA A 28 0.48 18.96 -13.12
C ALA A 28 0.25 19.71 -14.44
N SER A 29 -0.09 21.01 -14.37
CA SER A 29 -0.35 21.84 -15.56
C SER A 29 0.93 22.04 -16.38
N GLU A 30 2.06 22.38 -15.76
CA GLU A 30 3.34 22.55 -16.47
C GLU A 30 3.80 21.24 -17.11
N ALA A 31 3.59 20.10 -16.44
CA ALA A 31 3.90 18.79 -17.01
C ALA A 31 3.03 18.48 -18.24
N GLU A 32 1.73 18.79 -18.19
CA GLU A 32 0.81 18.61 -19.31
C GLU A 32 1.21 19.48 -20.52
N GLU A 33 1.49 20.77 -20.31
CA GLU A 33 1.92 21.71 -21.35
C GLU A 33 3.22 21.26 -22.05
N LYS A 34 4.14 20.66 -21.30
CA LYS A 34 5.42 20.16 -21.82
C LYS A 34 5.36 18.75 -22.38
N GLY A 35 4.22 18.07 -22.34
CA GLY A 35 4.12 16.67 -22.76
C GLY A 35 4.83 15.69 -21.81
N VAL A 36 5.13 16.11 -20.57
CA VAL A 36 5.80 15.31 -19.54
C VAL A 36 4.76 14.49 -18.78
N ILE A 37 5.13 13.25 -18.45
CA ILE A 37 4.30 12.35 -17.63
C ILE A 37 4.95 12.25 -16.25
N LEU A 38 4.17 12.53 -15.22
CA LEU A 38 4.52 12.25 -13.83
C LEU A 38 3.60 11.12 -13.35
N LEU A 39 4.17 9.95 -13.10
CA LEU A 39 3.47 8.75 -12.64
C LEU A 39 3.99 8.34 -11.25
N PRO A 40 3.55 9.02 -10.17
CA PRO A 40 3.80 8.57 -8.82
C PRO A 40 2.98 7.31 -8.49
N GLU A 41 3.13 6.82 -7.26
CA GLU A 41 2.30 5.76 -6.71
C GLU A 41 2.35 4.43 -7.46
N LEU A 42 3.40 4.13 -8.24
CA LEU A 42 3.46 2.87 -9.01
C LEU A 42 4.46 1.86 -8.43
N GLY A 43 4.25 1.48 -7.17
CA GLY A 43 4.96 0.39 -6.49
C GLY A 43 4.04 -0.80 -6.23
N MET A 44 4.15 -1.38 -5.04
CA MET A 44 3.24 -2.42 -4.55
C MET A 44 1.95 -1.81 -3.97
N ASP A 45 2.10 -1.04 -2.90
CA ASP A 45 1.06 -0.35 -2.15
C ASP A 45 1.68 0.96 -1.61
N PRO A 46 1.50 2.11 -2.28
CA PRO A 46 0.61 2.32 -3.43
C PRO A 46 1.20 1.83 -4.78
N GLY A 47 0.35 1.29 -5.66
CA GLY A 47 0.63 0.90 -7.04
C GLY A 47 -0.24 -0.21 -7.55
N VAL A 48 0.18 -1.46 -7.36
CA VAL A 48 -0.62 -2.62 -7.76
C VAL A 48 -2.02 -2.53 -7.15
N ASP A 49 -2.15 -2.15 -5.87
CA ASP A 49 -3.45 -1.96 -5.21
C ASP A 49 -4.35 -0.96 -5.97
N LEU A 50 -3.77 0.13 -6.48
CA LEU A 50 -4.50 1.16 -7.21
C LEU A 50 -4.97 0.67 -8.58
N VAL A 51 -4.10 -0.03 -9.33
CA VAL A 51 -4.45 -0.60 -10.64
C VAL A 51 -5.56 -1.65 -10.48
N LEU A 52 -5.46 -2.50 -9.45
CA LEU A 52 -6.48 -3.48 -9.14
C LEU A 52 -7.80 -2.82 -8.71
N LEU A 53 -7.75 -1.75 -7.90
CA LEU A 53 -8.93 -1.02 -7.46
C LEU A 53 -9.67 -0.33 -8.62
N GLY A 54 -8.92 0.25 -9.56
CA GLY A 54 -9.49 0.80 -10.79
C GLY A 54 -10.29 -0.24 -11.59
N GLU A 55 -9.74 -1.45 -11.76
CA GLU A 55 -10.47 -2.53 -12.44
C GLU A 55 -11.61 -3.12 -11.58
N ALA A 56 -11.42 -3.25 -10.27
CA ALA A 56 -12.41 -3.84 -9.36
C ALA A 56 -13.69 -3.01 -9.26
N THR A 57 -13.58 -1.69 -9.36
CA THR A 57 -14.73 -0.78 -9.37
C THR A 57 -15.42 -0.68 -10.74
N ARG A 58 -14.82 -1.24 -11.79
CA ARG A 58 -15.31 -1.13 -13.16
C ARG A 58 -16.63 -1.88 -13.36
N GLY A 59 -17.65 -1.16 -13.82
CA GLY A 59 -18.95 -1.73 -14.16
C GLY A 59 -19.92 -1.90 -12.98
N PHE A 60 -19.56 -1.43 -11.78
CA PHE A 60 -20.53 -1.26 -10.70
C PHE A 60 -21.41 -0.04 -10.95
N GLU A 61 -22.75 -0.18 -10.84
CA GLU A 61 -23.64 0.98 -10.82
C GLU A 61 -23.53 1.75 -9.50
N ARG A 62 -23.27 1.01 -8.41
CA ARG A 62 -23.08 1.57 -7.08
C ARG A 62 -22.07 0.74 -6.30
N VAL A 63 -21.00 1.37 -5.85
CA VAL A 63 -20.08 0.79 -4.85
C VAL A 63 -20.65 1.00 -3.45
N GLY A 64 -20.71 -0.06 -2.65
CA GLY A 64 -21.16 -0.06 -1.26
C GLY A 64 -20.02 -0.34 -0.27
N GLU A 65 -19.08 -1.23 -0.60
CA GLU A 65 -17.90 -1.50 0.21
C GLU A 65 -16.62 -1.42 -0.65
N LEU A 66 -15.55 -0.87 -0.09
CA LEU A 66 -14.24 -0.77 -0.75
C LEU A 66 -13.13 -1.00 0.27
N LEU A 67 -12.48 -2.16 0.23
CA LEU A 67 -11.38 -2.50 1.12
C LEU A 67 -10.14 -2.82 0.28
N THR A 68 -9.01 -2.20 0.64
CA THR A 68 -7.71 -2.54 0.07
C THR A 68 -6.76 -2.95 1.17
N TYR A 69 -5.95 -3.96 0.88
CA TYR A 69 -4.99 -4.57 1.77
C TYR A 69 -3.64 -4.64 1.09
N GLY A 70 -2.60 -4.13 1.75
CA GLY A 70 -1.22 -4.26 1.26
C GLY A 70 -0.29 -4.65 2.39
N SER A 71 0.58 -5.64 2.13
CA SER A 71 1.45 -6.16 3.17
C SER A 71 2.70 -6.87 2.66
N GLY A 72 3.82 -6.60 3.32
CA GLY A 72 5.00 -7.48 3.32
C GLY A 72 5.09 -8.19 4.67
N ILE A 73 5.10 -9.51 4.68
CA ILE A 73 5.22 -10.34 5.89
C ILE A 73 6.18 -11.52 5.63
N PRO A 74 6.75 -12.16 6.67
CA PRO A 74 7.47 -13.41 6.45
C PRO A 74 6.50 -14.50 5.96
N ALA A 75 7.02 -15.46 5.20
CA ALA A 75 6.29 -16.70 4.95
C ALA A 75 5.92 -17.37 6.28
N PRO A 76 4.79 -18.12 6.37
CA PRO A 76 4.33 -18.72 7.62
C PRO A 76 5.40 -19.52 8.36
N GLU A 77 6.18 -20.30 7.61
CA GLU A 77 7.30 -21.12 8.09
C GLU A 77 8.47 -20.29 8.65
N ASP A 78 8.66 -19.06 8.15
CA ASP A 78 9.76 -18.16 8.51
C ASP A 78 9.35 -17.09 9.53
N ALA A 79 8.10 -17.15 10.02
CA ALA A 79 7.50 -16.19 10.96
C ALA A 79 7.81 -16.51 12.44
N GLY A 80 8.93 -17.17 12.74
CA GLY A 80 9.26 -17.72 14.07
C GLY A 80 9.73 -16.72 15.14
N ASN A 81 9.88 -15.43 14.82
CA ASN A 81 10.33 -14.44 15.79
C ASN A 81 9.19 -13.95 16.72
N PRO A 82 9.49 -13.28 17.85
CA PRO A 82 8.49 -12.95 18.88
C PRO A 82 7.30 -12.10 18.41
N ILE A 83 7.48 -11.29 17.36
CA ILE A 83 6.42 -10.42 16.82
C ILE A 83 5.91 -10.89 15.45
N ARG A 84 6.36 -12.08 15.02
CA ARG A 84 6.04 -12.74 13.75
C ARG A 84 6.15 -11.78 12.55
N TYR A 85 7.19 -10.96 12.53
CA TYR A 85 7.39 -9.94 11.50
C TYR A 85 8.87 -9.75 11.16
N LYS A 86 9.19 -9.60 9.88
CA LYS A 86 10.54 -9.33 9.39
C LYS A 86 10.50 -8.23 8.33
N VAL A 87 11.58 -7.47 8.24
CA VAL A 87 11.67 -6.23 7.44
C VAL A 87 12.11 -6.57 6.02
N SER A 88 11.21 -6.45 5.05
CA SER A 88 11.47 -6.68 3.62
C SER A 88 11.88 -5.41 2.85
N TRP A 89 11.93 -4.26 3.52
CA TRP A 89 12.31 -2.95 3.00
C TRP A 89 13.08 -2.16 4.07
N THR A 90 12.63 -0.97 4.48
CA THR A 90 13.27 -0.16 5.54
C THR A 90 12.48 -0.22 6.84
N PHE A 91 13.14 -0.52 7.98
CA PHE A 91 12.43 -0.56 9.26
C PHE A 91 11.95 0.82 9.72
N GLU A 92 12.72 1.87 9.42
CA GLU A 92 12.29 3.26 9.64
C GLU A 92 10.95 3.55 8.94
N GLY A 93 10.82 3.11 7.69
CA GLY A 93 9.56 3.26 6.96
C GLY A 93 8.40 2.47 7.58
N VAL A 94 8.68 1.28 8.13
CA VAL A 94 7.69 0.50 8.90
C VAL A 94 7.22 1.30 10.12
N LEU A 95 8.14 1.80 10.94
CA LEU A 95 7.82 2.59 12.13
C LEU A 95 7.12 3.92 11.77
N ARG A 96 7.48 4.53 10.64
CA ARG A 96 6.78 5.70 10.10
C ARG A 96 5.33 5.38 9.74
N SER A 97 5.06 4.19 9.20
CA SER A 97 3.69 3.77 8.92
C SER A 97 2.87 3.55 10.20
N TYR A 98 3.52 3.21 11.32
CA TYR A 98 2.87 3.00 12.62
C TYR A 98 2.58 4.31 13.36
N ASP A 99 3.18 5.41 12.90
CA ASP A 99 2.97 6.77 13.40
C ASP A 99 2.17 7.63 12.41
N ARG A 100 1.41 6.99 11.52
CA ARG A 100 0.57 7.66 10.52
C ARG A 100 -0.91 7.55 10.92
N PRO A 101 -1.66 8.67 11.01
CA PRO A 101 -3.11 8.61 11.21
C PRO A 101 -3.79 7.93 10.02
N ALA A 102 -4.97 7.39 10.26
CA ALA A 102 -5.79 6.77 9.23
C ALA A 102 -7.14 7.48 9.08
N ARG A 103 -7.74 7.41 7.88
CA ARG A 103 -9.14 7.76 7.65
C ARG A 103 -9.85 6.60 6.97
N ILE A 104 -10.94 6.15 7.57
CA ILE A 104 -11.82 5.09 7.05
C ILE A 104 -13.23 5.65 6.87
N VAL A 105 -14.11 4.89 6.22
CA VAL A 105 -15.55 5.18 6.17
C VAL A 105 -16.29 4.03 6.84
N GLU A 106 -17.21 4.34 7.75
CA GLU A 106 -18.15 3.38 8.31
C GLU A 106 -19.55 3.96 8.30
N ARG A 107 -20.53 3.18 7.82
CA ARG A 107 -21.96 3.54 7.76
C ARG A 107 -22.18 4.93 7.16
N GLY A 108 -21.50 5.21 6.05
CA GLY A 108 -21.58 6.46 5.33
C GLY A 108 -20.80 7.63 5.94
N ARG A 109 -20.06 7.41 7.03
CA ARG A 109 -19.38 8.47 7.78
C ARG A 109 -17.87 8.29 7.74
N PRO A 110 -17.12 9.32 7.30
CA PRO A 110 -15.68 9.35 7.50
C PRO A 110 -15.31 9.34 8.99
N ILE A 111 -14.38 8.48 9.38
CA ILE A 111 -13.81 8.38 10.73
C ILE A 111 -12.32 8.65 10.64
N GLN A 112 -11.84 9.59 11.45
CA GLN A 112 -10.41 9.86 11.60
C GLN A 112 -9.86 9.11 12.81
N ILE A 113 -8.81 8.34 12.60
CA ILE A 113 -8.16 7.51 13.61
C ILE A 113 -6.75 8.08 13.85
N PRO A 114 -6.46 8.60 15.06
CA PRO A 114 -5.12 9.04 15.42
C PRO A 114 -4.10 7.90 15.31
N ALA A 115 -2.85 8.21 14.99
CA ALA A 115 -1.78 7.22 14.83
C ALA A 115 -1.66 6.25 16.03
N ARG A 116 -1.77 6.76 17.26
CA ARG A 116 -1.71 5.96 18.50
C ARG A 116 -2.84 4.94 18.64
N GLU A 117 -3.91 5.06 17.85
CA GLU A 117 -5.14 4.26 17.98
C GLU A 117 -5.31 3.26 16.82
N ILE A 118 -4.48 3.31 15.77
CA ILE A 118 -4.65 2.46 14.58
C ILE A 118 -4.58 0.95 14.89
N PHE A 119 -3.92 0.55 15.98
CA PHE A 119 -3.83 -0.85 16.42
C PHE A 119 -4.97 -1.28 17.36
N ARG A 120 -5.90 -0.38 17.71
CA ARG A 120 -7.06 -0.76 18.53
C ARG A 120 -7.95 -1.73 17.77
N ALA A 121 -8.37 -2.78 18.46
CA ALA A 121 -9.17 -3.85 17.87
C ALA A 121 -10.48 -3.35 17.23
N GLU A 122 -11.08 -2.28 17.75
CA GLU A 122 -12.31 -1.67 17.23
C GLU A 122 -12.16 -1.06 15.83
N HIS A 123 -10.93 -0.72 15.40
CA HIS A 123 -10.66 -0.15 14.07
C HIS A 123 -10.15 -1.20 13.07
N GLY A 124 -9.81 -2.39 13.55
CA GLY A 124 -9.29 -3.49 12.75
C GLY A 124 -10.29 -4.63 12.60
N HIS A 125 -9.85 -5.68 11.90
CA HIS A 125 -10.59 -6.93 11.79
C HIS A 125 -9.62 -8.08 11.54
N GLN A 126 -10.10 -9.32 11.58
CA GLN A 126 -9.32 -10.49 11.19
C GLN A 126 -9.81 -11.03 9.85
N MET A 127 -8.89 -11.63 9.09
CA MET A 127 -9.23 -12.34 7.87
C MET A 127 -8.29 -13.52 7.65
N ALA A 128 -8.74 -14.53 6.94
CA ALA A 128 -7.91 -15.62 6.47
C ALA A 128 -7.45 -15.34 5.04
N VAL A 129 -6.16 -15.53 4.78
CA VAL A 129 -5.59 -15.53 3.43
C VAL A 129 -5.15 -16.94 3.11
N GLU A 130 -5.65 -17.48 2.00
CA GLU A 130 -5.31 -18.84 1.55
C GLU A 130 -3.80 -19.00 1.37
N GLY A 131 -3.24 -20.12 1.83
CA GLY A 131 -1.80 -20.37 1.84
C GLY A 131 -1.00 -19.62 2.91
N VAL A 132 -1.59 -18.65 3.61
CA VAL A 132 -0.89 -17.84 4.64
C VAL A 132 -1.45 -18.07 6.05
N GLY A 133 -2.78 -18.20 6.15
CA GLY A 133 -3.50 -18.38 7.42
C GLY A 133 -4.21 -17.12 7.90
N ARG A 134 -4.52 -17.09 9.20
CA ARG A 134 -5.25 -15.98 9.83
C ARG A 134 -4.32 -14.79 10.08
N LEU A 135 -4.77 -13.61 9.65
CA LEU A 135 -4.08 -12.33 9.80
C LEU A 135 -5.03 -11.33 10.49
N GLU A 136 -4.43 -10.33 11.13
CA GLU A 136 -5.12 -9.14 11.60
C GLU A 136 -4.87 -7.98 10.64
N ALA A 137 -5.92 -7.21 10.37
CA ALA A 137 -5.93 -6.04 9.51
C ALA A 137 -6.07 -4.80 10.39
N TYR A 138 -5.14 -3.85 10.25
CA TYR A 138 -5.22 -2.55 10.91
C TYR A 138 -5.24 -1.42 9.87
N PRO A 139 -5.98 -0.31 10.11
CA PRO A 139 -6.05 0.80 9.15
C PRO A 139 -4.67 1.39 8.87
N ASN A 140 -4.37 1.61 7.60
CA ASN A 140 -3.09 2.16 7.17
C ASN A 140 -3.27 3.20 6.05
N GLY A 141 -3.24 4.47 6.46
CA GLY A 141 -3.37 5.60 5.54
C GLY A 141 -4.82 6.02 5.31
N ASP A 142 -5.06 6.60 4.14
CA ASP A 142 -6.25 7.39 3.88
C ASP A 142 -7.09 6.81 2.76
N VAL A 143 -8.30 6.31 3.08
CA VAL A 143 -9.19 5.81 2.03
C VAL A 143 -9.96 6.92 1.34
N LEU A 144 -10.11 8.10 1.95
CA LEU A 144 -10.93 9.16 1.38
C LEU A 144 -10.34 9.69 0.08
N ASP A 145 -9.01 9.71 -0.03
CA ASP A 145 -8.33 10.09 -1.27
C ASP A 145 -8.73 9.16 -2.43
N LEU A 146 -8.84 7.85 -2.18
CA LEU A 146 -9.31 6.88 -3.18
C LEU A 146 -10.81 7.04 -3.48
N VAL A 147 -11.62 7.22 -2.45
CA VAL A 147 -13.08 7.40 -2.57
C VAL A 147 -13.39 8.64 -3.43
N HIS A 148 -12.71 9.76 -3.17
CA HIS A 148 -12.82 10.97 -4.00
C HIS A 148 -12.27 10.75 -5.41
N LEU A 149 -11.15 10.04 -5.56
CA LEU A 149 -10.59 9.70 -6.87
C LEU A 149 -11.51 8.77 -7.68
N LEU A 150 -12.39 8.02 -7.04
CA LEU A 150 -13.42 7.22 -7.70
C LEU A 150 -14.73 7.98 -7.93
N GLY A 151 -14.85 9.23 -7.44
CA GLY A 151 -16.09 10.01 -7.52
C GLY A 151 -17.23 9.43 -6.69
N ILE A 152 -16.89 8.69 -5.62
CA ILE A 152 -17.87 8.09 -4.71
C ILE A 152 -18.06 9.04 -3.52
N GLU A 153 -19.32 9.36 -3.22
CA GLU A 153 -19.66 10.09 -2.01
C GLU A 153 -19.60 9.15 -0.78
N PRO A 154 -18.90 9.51 0.32
CA PRO A 154 -18.77 8.64 1.49
C PRO A 154 -20.09 8.11 2.04
N VAL A 155 -21.17 8.90 1.97
CA VAL A 155 -22.53 8.52 2.44
C VAL A 155 -23.09 7.27 1.75
N ARG A 156 -22.56 6.91 0.58
CA ARG A 156 -22.98 5.72 -0.18
C ARG A 156 -22.29 4.43 0.27
N LEU A 157 -21.24 4.54 1.08
CA LEU A 157 -20.41 3.42 1.49
C LEU A 157 -20.85 2.89 2.86
N SER A 158 -21.15 1.60 2.96
CA SER A 158 -21.28 0.93 4.26
C SER A 158 -19.92 0.84 4.96
N ARG A 159 -18.85 0.63 4.19
CA ARG A 159 -17.49 0.54 4.69
C ARG A 159 -16.47 0.91 3.62
N ALA A 160 -15.42 1.63 3.99
CA ALA A 160 -14.23 1.72 3.17
C ALA A 160 -12.97 1.87 4.02
N GLY A 161 -11.88 1.23 3.61
CA GLY A 161 -10.61 1.38 4.31
C GLY A 161 -9.41 0.85 3.53
N ARG A 162 -8.24 1.41 3.85
CA ARG A 162 -6.94 0.86 3.48
C ARG A 162 -6.38 0.17 4.71
N TYR A 163 -5.90 -1.06 4.56
CA TYR A 163 -5.47 -1.88 5.68
C TYR A 163 -4.11 -2.53 5.40
N THR A 164 -3.37 -2.78 6.47
CA THR A 164 -2.17 -3.61 6.43
C THR A 164 -2.44 -4.91 7.17
N LEU A 165 -1.95 -6.03 6.61
CA LEU A 165 -2.11 -7.36 7.19
C LEU A 165 -0.89 -7.77 7.99
N ARG A 166 -1.09 -8.33 9.19
CA ARG A 166 -0.02 -8.87 10.04
C ARG A 166 -0.45 -10.18 10.69
N TYR A 167 0.52 -10.96 11.13
CA TYR A 167 0.20 -12.13 11.96
C TYR A 167 -0.38 -11.69 13.31
N PRO A 168 -1.31 -12.47 13.89
CA PRO A 168 -1.93 -12.14 15.17
C PRO A 168 -0.92 -11.83 16.27
N GLY A 169 -1.21 -10.78 17.05
CA GLY A 169 -0.36 -10.30 18.16
C GLY A 169 0.53 -9.12 17.81
N HIS A 170 0.62 -8.75 16.53
CA HIS A 170 1.40 -7.60 16.08
C HIS A 170 0.81 -6.28 16.59
N GLY A 171 -0.50 -6.08 16.42
CA GLY A 171 -1.24 -4.92 16.87
C GLY A 171 -1.26 -4.80 18.39
N ALA A 172 -1.33 -5.93 19.12
CA ALA A 172 -1.20 -5.91 20.57
C ALA A 172 0.17 -5.35 21.00
N PHE A 173 1.26 -5.85 20.40
CA PHE A 173 2.61 -5.39 20.70
C PHE A 173 2.83 -3.91 20.34
N TRP A 174 2.56 -3.53 19.09
CA TRP A 174 2.79 -2.17 18.62
C TRP A 174 1.81 -1.16 19.19
N GLY A 175 0.56 -1.56 19.46
CA GLY A 175 -0.42 -0.76 20.17
C GLY A 175 0.05 -0.39 21.57
N THR A 176 0.59 -1.35 22.34
CA THR A 176 1.18 -1.05 23.65
C THR A 176 2.34 -0.07 23.54
N LEU A 177 3.26 -0.23 22.58
CA LEU A 177 4.36 0.72 22.39
C LEU A 177 3.87 2.11 21.98
N ALA A 178 2.82 2.19 21.17
CA ALA A 178 2.19 3.45 20.77
C ALA A 178 1.58 4.17 21.98
N GLU A 179 0.83 3.45 22.82
CA GLU A 179 0.20 3.99 24.04
C GLU A 179 1.24 4.44 25.08
N LEU A 180 2.37 3.76 25.17
CA LEU A 180 3.52 4.17 25.99
C LEU A 180 4.33 5.33 25.38
N GLY A 181 3.95 5.82 24.19
CA GLY A 181 4.63 6.93 23.52
C GLY A 181 6.03 6.59 23.02
N LEU A 182 6.33 5.30 22.78
CA LEU A 182 7.64 4.85 22.30
C LEU A 182 7.80 4.93 20.78
N LEU A 183 6.69 5.14 20.05
CA LEU A 183 6.68 5.26 18.58
C LEU A 183 6.73 6.71 18.09
N ASN A 184 7.18 7.66 18.90
CA ASN A 184 7.36 9.05 18.48
C ASN A 184 8.84 9.48 18.56
N HIS A 185 9.17 10.63 17.96
CA HIS A 185 10.53 11.18 17.91
C HIS A 185 10.88 12.05 19.13
N GLU A 186 10.02 12.09 20.15
CA GLU A 186 10.29 12.86 21.34
C GLU A 186 11.52 12.25 22.06
N PRO A 187 12.60 13.01 22.28
CA PRO A 187 13.78 12.46 22.90
C PRO A 187 13.62 12.32 24.41
N VAL A 188 14.26 11.31 24.99
CA VAL A 188 14.41 11.14 26.45
C VAL A 188 15.87 11.36 26.86
N LEU A 189 16.08 11.72 28.13
CA LEU A 189 17.42 11.82 28.71
C LEU A 189 17.76 10.54 29.47
N VAL A 190 18.87 9.90 29.10
CA VAL A 190 19.42 8.73 29.79
C VAL A 190 20.89 9.04 30.06
N ASP A 191 21.29 9.11 31.33
CA ASP A 191 22.66 9.43 31.76
C ASP A 191 23.25 10.69 31.07
N GLY A 192 22.40 11.70 30.86
CA GLY A 192 22.78 12.96 30.20
C GLY A 192 22.79 12.93 28.66
N ALA A 193 22.63 11.75 28.04
CA ALA A 193 22.50 11.62 26.59
C ALA A 193 21.04 11.79 26.13
N ARG A 194 20.83 12.53 25.04
CA ARG A 194 19.52 12.68 24.38
C ARG A 194 19.30 11.52 23.41
N ILE A 195 18.29 10.70 23.66
CA ILE A 195 17.96 9.52 22.86
C ILE A 195 16.59 9.72 22.22
N ASP A 196 16.53 9.73 20.88
CA ASP A 196 15.26 9.65 20.13
C ASP A 196 14.66 8.25 20.32
N LYS A 197 13.44 8.18 20.87
CA LYS A 197 12.76 6.92 21.21
C LYS A 197 12.57 6.02 19.98
N LYS A 198 12.06 6.56 18.87
CA LYS A 198 11.81 5.79 17.65
C LYS A 198 13.10 5.35 16.97
N ALA A 199 14.11 6.22 16.90
CA ALA A 199 15.41 5.88 16.32
C ALA A 199 16.13 4.81 17.14
N PHE A 200 16.03 4.88 18.47
CA PHE A 200 16.55 3.84 19.36
C PHE A 200 15.85 2.49 19.12
N LEU A 201 14.51 2.47 19.10
CA LEU A 201 13.76 1.25 18.78
C LEU A 201 14.15 0.68 17.42
N ALA A 202 14.32 1.55 16.41
CA ALA A 202 14.76 1.15 15.09
C ALA A 202 16.10 0.40 15.15
N ALA A 203 17.11 1.03 15.76
CA ALA A 203 18.43 0.46 15.91
C ALA A 203 18.47 -0.82 16.75
N ALA A 204 17.65 -0.90 17.81
CA ALA A 204 17.61 -2.04 18.72
C ALA A 204 16.91 -3.27 18.10
N LEU A 205 15.84 -3.07 17.34
CA LEU A 205 15.01 -4.16 16.83
C LEU A 205 15.42 -4.61 15.42
N GLU A 206 15.83 -3.70 14.53
CA GLU A 206 16.09 -4.02 13.12
C GLU A 206 17.04 -5.21 12.92
N PRO A 207 18.18 -5.36 13.65
CA PRO A 207 19.07 -6.51 13.50
C PRO A 207 18.41 -7.85 13.84
N ARG A 208 17.36 -7.85 14.67
CA ARG A 208 16.61 -9.06 15.06
C ARG A 208 15.44 -9.38 14.14
N LEU A 209 15.13 -8.48 13.20
CA LEU A 209 13.98 -8.57 12.29
C LEU A 209 14.39 -8.71 10.83
N ARG A 210 15.67 -8.97 10.53
CA ARG A 210 16.14 -9.27 9.17
C ARG A 210 15.76 -10.68 8.76
N TYR A 211 15.60 -10.87 7.45
CA TYR A 211 15.55 -12.20 6.84
C TYR A 211 16.96 -12.76 6.73
N ALA A 212 17.11 -14.07 6.96
CA ALA A 212 18.26 -14.82 6.49
C ALA A 212 18.18 -15.04 4.96
N ASP A 213 19.23 -15.59 4.38
CA ASP A 213 19.33 -15.76 2.92
C ASP A 213 18.36 -16.82 2.37
N ASP A 214 17.99 -17.80 3.19
CA ASP A 214 17.09 -18.92 2.86
C ASP A 214 15.62 -18.68 3.25
N GLU A 215 15.34 -17.61 3.98
CA GLU A 215 14.00 -17.26 4.43
C GLU A 215 13.25 -16.40 3.42
N ARG A 216 11.94 -16.61 3.31
CA ARG A 216 11.07 -15.94 2.34
C ARG A 216 10.18 -14.88 2.99
N ASP A 217 10.04 -13.76 2.31
CA ASP A 217 8.92 -12.85 2.52
C ASP A 217 7.79 -13.14 1.51
N LEU A 218 6.60 -12.69 1.87
CA LEU A 218 5.40 -12.65 1.06
C LEU A 218 4.98 -11.20 0.87
N ALA A 219 4.65 -10.83 -0.36
CA ALA A 219 4.00 -9.58 -0.70
C ALA A 219 2.53 -9.87 -1.05
N ILE A 220 1.62 -9.33 -0.25
CA ILE A 220 0.18 -9.51 -0.40
C ILE A 220 -0.43 -8.16 -0.79
N VAL A 221 -1.15 -8.15 -1.91
CA VAL A 221 -2.05 -7.06 -2.28
C VAL A 221 -3.42 -7.65 -2.52
N ARG A 222 -4.46 -7.15 -1.86
CA ARG A 222 -5.84 -7.58 -2.08
C ARG A 222 -6.77 -6.38 -2.15
N VAL A 223 -7.68 -6.40 -3.10
CA VAL A 223 -8.75 -5.41 -3.22
C VAL A 223 -10.09 -6.14 -3.24
N GLU A 224 -11.00 -5.71 -2.37
CA GLU A 224 -12.37 -6.21 -2.27
C GLU A 224 -13.31 -5.04 -2.50
N VAL A 225 -14.19 -5.16 -3.50
CA VAL A 225 -15.21 -4.17 -3.82
C VAL A 225 -16.56 -4.85 -3.83
N GLU A 226 -17.50 -4.35 -3.03
CA GLU A 226 -18.89 -4.79 -3.09
C GLU A 226 -19.81 -3.67 -3.55
N GLY A 227 -20.92 -4.06 -4.14
CA GLY A 227 -21.91 -3.11 -4.62
C GLY A 227 -22.97 -3.76 -5.47
N LEU A 228 -23.65 -2.93 -6.26
CA LEU A 228 -24.58 -3.36 -7.29
C LEU A 228 -23.89 -3.37 -8.64
N ARG A 229 -23.99 -4.50 -9.33
CA ARG A 229 -23.49 -4.71 -10.69
C ARG A 229 -24.52 -5.48 -11.51
N GLY A 230 -25.04 -4.88 -12.57
CA GLY A 230 -26.16 -5.42 -13.32
C GLY A 230 -27.44 -5.50 -12.50
N GLY A 231 -27.58 -4.64 -11.47
CA GLY A 231 -28.72 -4.66 -10.55
C GLY A 231 -28.65 -5.70 -9.41
N GLU A 232 -27.65 -6.59 -9.43
CA GLU A 232 -27.46 -7.63 -8.41
C GLU A 232 -26.36 -7.23 -7.41
N PRO A 233 -26.49 -7.60 -6.12
CA PRO A 233 -25.37 -7.57 -5.19
C PRO A 233 -24.21 -8.41 -5.74
N THR A 234 -23.01 -7.84 -5.70
CA THR A 234 -21.81 -8.51 -6.22
C THR A 234 -20.60 -8.07 -5.42
N ARG A 235 -19.74 -9.02 -5.06
CA ARG A 235 -18.39 -8.77 -4.54
C ARG A 235 -17.37 -9.16 -5.60
N CYS A 236 -16.44 -8.26 -5.88
CA CYS A 236 -15.32 -8.49 -6.78
C CYS A 236 -14.03 -8.45 -5.96
N THR A 237 -13.23 -9.51 -6.05
CA THR A 237 -11.94 -9.57 -5.35
C THR A 237 -10.80 -9.74 -6.34
N PHE A 238 -9.75 -8.95 -6.18
CA PHE A 238 -8.47 -9.12 -6.86
C PHE A 238 -7.37 -9.34 -5.83
N GLN A 239 -6.43 -10.23 -6.13
CA GLN A 239 -5.37 -10.60 -5.20
C GLN A 239 -4.06 -10.93 -5.92
N VAL A 240 -2.97 -10.45 -5.33
CA VAL A 240 -1.59 -10.83 -5.63
C VAL A 240 -0.95 -11.36 -4.36
N ILE A 241 -0.33 -12.53 -4.45
CA ILE A 241 0.58 -13.04 -3.43
C ILE A 241 1.87 -13.42 -4.16
N ASP A 242 2.92 -12.62 -4.01
CA ASP A 242 4.26 -12.92 -4.51
C ASP A 242 5.12 -13.44 -3.36
N THR A 243 6.14 -14.24 -3.69
CA THR A 243 7.07 -14.83 -2.73
C THR A 243 8.50 -14.47 -3.10
N ARG A 244 9.37 -14.30 -2.09
CA ARG A 244 10.80 -14.04 -2.31
C ARG A 244 11.39 -15.03 -3.30
N ASP A 245 12.18 -14.49 -4.22
CA ASP A 245 12.99 -15.25 -5.13
C ASP A 245 14.37 -15.47 -4.50
N LEU A 246 14.64 -16.71 -4.06
CA LEU A 246 15.90 -17.06 -3.41
C LEU A 246 17.08 -17.18 -4.40
N GLU A 247 16.81 -17.35 -5.70
CA GLU A 247 17.88 -17.41 -6.70
C GLU A 247 18.46 -16.01 -6.96
N THR A 248 17.59 -15.01 -7.11
CA THR A 248 18.01 -13.62 -7.31
C THR A 248 18.24 -12.86 -6.00
N GLY A 249 17.74 -13.38 -4.88
CA GLY A 249 17.77 -12.74 -3.56
C GLY A 249 16.72 -11.64 -3.37
N LEU A 250 15.96 -11.29 -4.42
CA LEU A 250 14.96 -10.22 -4.38
C LEU A 250 13.76 -10.61 -3.51
N THR A 251 13.47 -9.79 -2.50
CA THR A 251 12.25 -9.90 -1.67
C THR A 251 11.00 -9.74 -2.52
N ALA A 252 9.91 -10.41 -2.18
CA ALA A 252 8.61 -10.28 -2.84
C ALA A 252 8.17 -8.81 -2.89
N VAL A 253 8.35 -8.08 -1.78
CA VAL A 253 8.02 -6.64 -1.72
C VAL A 253 8.87 -5.84 -2.71
N SER A 254 10.17 -6.13 -2.82
CA SER A 254 11.06 -5.45 -3.77
C SER A 254 10.72 -5.78 -5.24
N ARG A 255 10.35 -7.03 -5.53
CA ARG A 255 9.90 -7.48 -6.85
C ARG A 255 8.64 -6.73 -7.25
N LEU A 256 7.60 -6.79 -6.42
CA LEU A 256 6.31 -6.17 -6.73
C LEU A 256 6.41 -4.63 -6.81
N THR A 257 7.26 -4.01 -5.99
CA THR A 257 7.52 -2.56 -6.05
C THR A 257 8.35 -2.16 -7.27
N GLY A 258 9.50 -2.78 -7.47
CA GLY A 258 10.47 -2.41 -8.52
C GLY A 258 9.98 -2.78 -9.92
N PHE A 259 9.36 -3.95 -10.08
CA PHE A 259 8.81 -4.37 -11.37
C PHE A 259 7.64 -3.49 -11.79
N SER A 260 6.75 -3.09 -10.86
CA SER A 260 5.66 -2.16 -11.17
C SER A 260 6.16 -0.81 -11.67
N ALA A 261 7.15 -0.22 -10.99
CA ALA A 261 7.77 1.03 -11.43
C ALA A 261 8.44 0.88 -12.80
N SER A 262 9.16 -0.22 -13.02
CA SER A 262 9.79 -0.53 -14.31
C SER A 262 8.75 -0.69 -15.43
N ILE A 263 7.62 -1.34 -15.15
CA ILE A 263 6.51 -1.50 -16.11
C ILE A 263 5.96 -0.12 -16.47
N GLY A 264 5.70 0.76 -15.50
CA GLY A 264 5.25 2.13 -15.78
C GLY A 264 6.19 2.90 -16.68
N ALA A 265 7.50 2.82 -16.43
CA ALA A 265 8.51 3.47 -17.27
C ALA A 265 8.50 2.93 -18.71
N GLN A 266 8.36 1.60 -18.87
CA GLN A 266 8.22 0.98 -20.18
C GLN A 266 6.92 1.40 -20.90
N MET A 267 5.81 1.53 -20.18
CA MET A 267 4.53 1.96 -20.74
C MET A 267 4.60 3.40 -21.25
N ILE A 268 5.26 4.31 -20.51
CA ILE A 268 5.56 5.68 -20.98
C ILE A 268 6.39 5.61 -22.27
N GLY A 269 7.50 4.86 -22.27
CA GLY A 269 8.38 4.75 -23.44
C GLY A 269 7.72 4.12 -24.68
N ARG A 270 6.65 3.34 -24.49
CA ARG A 270 5.85 2.73 -25.56
C ARG A 270 4.62 3.56 -25.96
N GLY A 271 4.38 4.71 -25.34
CA GLY A 271 3.20 5.53 -25.61
C GLY A 271 1.88 4.85 -25.21
N GLN A 272 1.90 4.03 -24.15
CA GLN A 272 0.73 3.26 -23.71
C GLN A 272 -0.13 4.00 -22.67
N LEU A 273 0.24 5.23 -22.29
CA LEU A 273 -0.54 6.08 -21.39
C LEU A 273 -1.20 7.20 -22.19
N GLU A 274 -2.47 7.49 -21.87
CA GLU A 274 -3.37 8.27 -22.74
C GLU A 274 -3.02 9.76 -22.85
N ARG A 275 -2.41 10.35 -21.82
CA ARG A 275 -2.12 11.79 -21.76
C ARG A 275 -0.90 12.13 -20.89
N PRO A 276 -0.23 13.27 -21.15
CA PRO A 276 0.74 13.85 -20.23
C PRO A 276 0.08 14.47 -18.99
N GLY A 277 0.91 14.97 -18.07
CA GLY A 277 0.52 15.55 -16.79
C GLY A 277 0.80 14.63 -15.61
N LEU A 278 0.15 14.92 -14.49
CA LEU A 278 0.18 14.09 -13.28
C LEU A 278 -0.86 12.98 -13.39
N LEU A 279 -0.41 11.73 -13.44
CA LEU A 279 -1.24 10.55 -13.61
C LEU A 279 -1.39 9.77 -12.32
N SER A 280 -2.53 9.11 -12.15
CA SER A 280 -2.75 8.14 -11.08
C SER A 280 -2.83 6.72 -11.67
N PRO A 281 -2.16 5.72 -11.06
CA PRO A 281 -2.29 4.32 -11.49
C PRO A 281 -3.73 3.81 -11.47
N LEU A 282 -4.56 4.29 -10.54
CA LEU A 282 -5.97 3.92 -10.43
C LEU A 282 -6.77 4.27 -11.68
N ARG A 283 -6.48 5.42 -12.31
CA ARG A 283 -7.24 5.94 -13.45
C ARG A 283 -6.54 5.73 -14.79
N ASN A 284 -5.21 5.81 -14.81
CA ASN A 284 -4.44 6.05 -16.03
C ASN A 284 -3.55 4.88 -16.43
N VAL A 285 -3.30 3.90 -15.57
CA VAL A 285 -2.54 2.70 -15.93
C VAL A 285 -3.53 1.64 -16.43
N PRO A 286 -3.50 1.25 -17.72
CA PRO A 286 -4.43 0.27 -18.24
C PRO A 286 -4.17 -1.11 -17.62
N TYR A 287 -5.21 -1.67 -16.99
CA TYR A 287 -5.16 -2.93 -16.25
C TYR A 287 -4.54 -4.08 -17.08
N ARG A 288 -5.10 -4.38 -18.26
CA ARG A 288 -4.69 -5.58 -19.03
C ARG A 288 -3.20 -5.57 -19.44
N PRO A 289 -2.64 -4.51 -20.04
CA PRO A 289 -1.21 -4.45 -20.33
C PRO A 289 -0.32 -4.55 -19.09
N PHE A 290 -0.73 -3.90 -17.99
CA PHE A 290 0.04 -3.90 -16.74
C PHE A 290 0.11 -5.30 -16.11
N ILE A 291 -1.04 -5.97 -15.97
CA ILE A 291 -1.11 -7.31 -15.38
C ILE A 291 -0.38 -8.34 -16.23
N ARG A 292 -0.51 -8.30 -17.56
CA ARG A 292 0.28 -9.17 -18.45
C ARG A 292 1.78 -8.99 -18.27
N ALA A 293 2.23 -7.76 -18.00
CA ALA A 293 3.64 -7.46 -17.77
C ALA A 293 4.14 -7.94 -16.39
N LEU A 294 3.27 -7.99 -15.38
CA LEU A 294 3.55 -8.63 -14.09
C LEU A 294 3.61 -10.15 -14.22
N GLU A 295 2.63 -10.76 -14.90
CA GLU A 295 2.58 -12.20 -15.15
C GLU A 295 3.80 -12.69 -15.94
N ALA A 296 4.24 -11.91 -16.94
CA ALA A 296 5.48 -12.18 -17.68
C ALA A 296 6.75 -12.14 -16.81
N ARG A 297 6.67 -11.62 -15.58
CA ARG A 297 7.74 -11.60 -14.56
C ARG A 297 7.50 -12.63 -13.45
N GLY A 298 6.55 -13.54 -13.65
CA GLY A 298 6.21 -14.60 -12.71
C GLY A 298 5.30 -14.17 -11.56
N ILE A 299 4.69 -12.98 -11.62
CA ILE A 299 3.79 -12.48 -10.59
C ILE A 299 2.35 -12.66 -11.06
N ALA A 300 1.67 -13.66 -10.51
CA ALA A 300 0.28 -13.97 -10.85
C ALA A 300 -0.70 -13.05 -10.13
N VAL A 301 -1.75 -12.64 -10.86
CA VAL A 301 -2.88 -11.88 -10.31
C VAL A 301 -4.10 -12.77 -10.42
N THR A 302 -4.77 -12.99 -9.29
CA THR A 302 -5.99 -13.79 -9.22
C THR A 302 -7.20 -12.88 -9.00
N SER A 303 -8.35 -13.27 -9.55
CA SER A 303 -9.59 -12.54 -9.34
C SER A 303 -10.79 -13.48 -9.33
N TRP A 304 -11.78 -13.21 -8.48
CA TRP A 304 -13.03 -13.95 -8.43
C TRP A 304 -14.19 -13.02 -8.08
N ILE A 305 -15.40 -13.48 -8.37
CA ILE A 305 -16.64 -12.75 -8.14
C ILE A 305 -17.56 -13.63 -7.30
N ASP A 306 -17.98 -13.10 -6.17
CA ASP A 306 -19.01 -13.71 -5.32
C ASP A 306 -20.34 -12.99 -5.61
N ARG A 307 -21.39 -13.76 -5.90
CA ARG A 307 -22.76 -13.27 -6.16
C ARG A 307 -23.69 -13.75 -5.08
#